data_AF-A0A3M1NLC1-F1
#
_entry.id   AF-A0A3M1NLC1-F1
#
_cell.length_a   1.000
_cell.length_b   1.000
_cell.length_c   1.000
_cell.angle_alpha   90.00
_cell.angle_beta   90.00
_cell.angle_gamma   90.00
#
_symmetry.space_group_name_H-M   'P 1'
#
loop_
_entity.id
_entity.type
_entity.pdbx_description
1 polymer ?
#
loop_
_entity_poly.entity_id
_entity_poly.type
_entity_poly.pdbx_seq_one_letter_code
_entity_poly.pdbx_strand_id
1 'polypeptide(L)'
;MRHSDSQGGLDEDSQLIREYLESGDTDYLGKLYEKYKQRLFLHCLKLVKHVEEAQDLASEVFIKAFGQVEKFQRGAPFFPWLARIATNLCIDHLRKRSRLRFQEISERHAVEEQPDPDNADLQIQCRARIVAAMRRLKPEQRRCFALFYLHHLSYRDIAKLTGYSYNQVRSHIQNGRRRFKNLMERSP
;
A
#
# COMPACT_ATOMS: atom_id res chain seq x y z
N MET A 1 -13.73 22.05 10.37
CA MET A 1 -13.88 21.00 11.40
C MET A 1 -14.03 19.65 10.70
N ARG A 2 -12.93 19.07 10.17
CA ARG A 2 -12.94 17.84 9.31
C ARG A 2 -11.59 17.10 9.38
N HIS A 3 -11.27 16.51 10.53
CA HIS A 3 -10.06 15.69 10.71
C HIS A 3 -10.32 14.33 11.42
N SER A 4 -11.57 14.00 11.79
CA SER A 4 -11.83 12.87 12.71
C SER A 4 -11.83 11.47 12.07
N ASP A 5 -12.33 11.25 10.85
CA ASP A 5 -12.59 9.87 10.38
C ASP A 5 -11.32 9.10 9.97
N SER A 6 -10.32 9.79 9.40
CA SER A 6 -9.02 9.15 9.12
C SER A 6 -8.20 8.90 10.37
N GLN A 7 -8.42 9.66 11.46
CA GLN A 7 -7.77 9.44 12.74
C GLN A 7 -8.45 8.31 13.53
N GLY A 8 -9.78 8.19 13.49
CA GLY A 8 -10.52 7.16 14.22
C GLY A 8 -10.11 5.73 13.85
N GLY A 9 -9.90 5.45 12.55
CA GLY A 9 -9.45 4.13 12.11
C GLY A 9 -8.00 3.77 12.48
N LEU A 10 -7.11 4.78 12.58
CA LEU A 10 -5.70 4.59 12.98
C LEU A 10 -5.58 4.31 14.48
N ASP A 11 -6.41 4.99 15.26
CA ASP A 11 -6.47 4.84 16.71
C ASP A 11 -7.07 3.48 17.08
N GLU A 12 -8.15 3.08 16.41
CA GLU A 12 -8.78 1.76 16.58
C GLU A 12 -7.81 0.60 16.28
N ASP A 13 -7.11 0.64 15.14
CA ASP A 13 -6.15 -0.42 14.80
C ASP A 13 -5.01 -0.53 15.84
N SER A 14 -4.50 0.63 16.26
CA SER A 14 -3.44 0.71 17.27
C SER A 14 -3.93 0.22 18.64
N GLN A 15 -5.19 0.45 18.96
CA GLN A 15 -5.84 -0.05 20.16
C GLN A 15 -5.98 -1.57 20.11
N LEU A 16 -6.52 -2.15 19.03
CA LEU A 16 -6.66 -3.60 18.89
C LEU A 16 -5.30 -4.32 19.04
N ILE A 17 -4.24 -3.78 18.45
CA ILE A 17 -2.89 -4.33 18.59
C ILE A 17 -2.39 -4.24 20.03
N ARG A 18 -2.66 -3.12 20.72
CA ARG A 18 -2.27 -2.95 22.13
C ARG A 18 -2.96 -3.98 23.02
N GLU A 19 -4.28 -4.11 22.90
CA GLU A 19 -5.07 -5.06 23.67
C GLU A 19 -4.58 -6.50 23.45
N TYR A 20 -4.26 -6.86 22.20
CA TYR A 20 -3.62 -8.16 21.90
C TYR A 20 -2.28 -8.33 22.62
N LEU A 21 -1.40 -7.34 22.57
CA LEU A 21 -0.07 -7.43 23.18
C LEU A 21 -0.11 -7.49 24.71
N GLU A 22 -1.16 -6.94 25.33
CA GLU A 22 -1.35 -6.96 26.79
C GLU A 22 -2.07 -8.23 27.27
N SER A 23 -3.08 -8.69 26.54
CA SER A 23 -3.92 -9.83 26.95
C SER A 23 -3.51 -11.19 26.37
N GLY A 24 -2.85 -11.19 25.19
CA GLY A 24 -2.64 -12.40 24.38
C GLY A 24 -3.89 -12.92 23.66
N ASP A 25 -5.03 -12.20 23.75
CA ASP A 25 -6.30 -12.63 23.17
C ASP A 25 -6.33 -12.43 21.65
N THR A 26 -6.42 -13.54 20.92
CA THR A 26 -6.39 -13.55 19.45
C THR A 26 -7.63 -12.91 18.81
N ASP A 27 -8.71 -12.69 19.55
CA ASP A 27 -9.93 -12.04 19.01
C ASP A 27 -9.65 -10.62 18.51
N TYR A 28 -8.71 -9.90 19.14
CA TYR A 28 -8.29 -8.58 18.67
C TYR A 28 -7.60 -8.64 17.29
N LEU A 29 -6.83 -9.69 17.03
CA LEU A 29 -6.25 -9.94 15.70
C LEU A 29 -7.33 -10.39 14.71
N GLY A 30 -8.32 -11.16 15.17
CA GLY A 30 -9.50 -11.54 14.37
C GLY A 30 -10.26 -10.32 13.82
N LYS A 31 -10.44 -9.29 14.63
CA LYS A 31 -11.06 -8.01 14.19
C LYS A 31 -10.25 -7.32 13.09
N LEU A 32 -8.92 -7.29 13.22
CA LEU A 32 -8.03 -6.75 12.17
C LEU A 32 -8.08 -7.58 10.89
N TYR A 33 -8.14 -8.91 11.01
CA TYR A 33 -8.27 -9.81 9.87
C TYR A 33 -9.56 -9.49 9.09
N GLU A 34 -10.70 -9.45 9.77
CA GLU A 34 -12.00 -9.16 9.15
C GLU A 34 -12.01 -7.79 8.47
N LYS A 35 -11.44 -6.76 9.12
CA LYS A 35 -11.33 -5.41 8.57
C LYS A 35 -10.49 -5.35 7.28
N TYR A 36 -9.43 -6.16 7.18
CA TYR A 36 -8.43 -6.03 6.12
C TYR A 36 -8.41 -7.15 5.07
N LYS A 37 -9.13 -8.27 5.28
CA LYS A 37 -9.04 -9.47 4.41
C LYS A 37 -9.33 -9.18 2.95
N GLN A 38 -10.42 -8.46 2.65
CA GLN A 38 -10.81 -8.17 1.27
C GLN A 38 -9.81 -7.20 0.61
N ARG A 39 -9.41 -6.16 1.34
CA ARG A 39 -8.47 -5.16 0.84
C ARG A 39 -7.09 -5.77 0.56
N LEU A 40 -6.63 -6.65 1.44
CA LEU A 40 -5.36 -7.36 1.27
C LEU A 40 -5.42 -8.34 0.10
N PHE A 41 -6.51 -9.10 -0.04
CA PHE A 41 -6.73 -9.99 -1.18
C PHE A 41 -6.67 -9.21 -2.51
N LEU A 42 -7.39 -8.10 -2.61
CA LEU A 42 -7.36 -7.25 -3.81
C LEU A 42 -5.97 -6.67 -4.08
N HIS A 43 -5.19 -6.35 -3.03
CA HIS A 43 -3.81 -5.90 -3.17
C HIS A 43 -2.92 -7.01 -3.77
N CYS A 44 -2.98 -8.23 -3.24
CA CYS A 44 -2.26 -9.38 -3.78
C CYS A 44 -2.69 -9.68 -5.23
N LEU A 45 -4.00 -9.69 -5.50
CA LEU A 45 -4.56 -9.96 -6.83
C LEU A 45 -4.06 -8.97 -7.88
N LYS A 46 -3.98 -7.69 -7.54
CA LYS A 46 -3.42 -6.65 -8.43
C LYS A 46 -1.97 -6.91 -8.81
N LEU A 47 -1.18 -7.53 -7.92
CA LEU A 47 0.23 -7.84 -8.14
C LEU A 47 0.42 -9.13 -8.94
N VAL A 48 -0.21 -10.24 -8.52
CA VAL A 48 0.05 -11.57 -9.10
C VAL A 48 -0.85 -11.94 -10.27
N LYS A 49 -1.99 -11.23 -10.42
CA LYS A 49 -3.00 -11.42 -11.48
C LYS A 49 -3.52 -12.86 -11.60
N HIS A 50 -3.58 -13.57 -10.48
CA HIS A 50 -4.09 -14.94 -10.39
C HIS A 50 -4.86 -15.09 -9.07
N VAL A 51 -6.09 -15.58 -9.13
CA VAL A 51 -7.02 -15.59 -7.98
C VAL A 51 -6.54 -16.52 -6.87
N GLU A 52 -6.23 -17.77 -7.20
CA GLU A 52 -5.79 -18.76 -6.20
C GLU A 52 -4.47 -18.35 -5.54
N GLU A 53 -3.43 -18.03 -6.33
CA GLU A 53 -2.17 -17.48 -5.80
C GLU A 53 -2.39 -16.25 -4.90
N ALA A 54 -3.31 -15.34 -5.26
CA ALA A 54 -3.58 -14.16 -4.45
C ALA A 54 -4.22 -14.51 -3.09
N GLN A 55 -5.09 -15.52 -3.05
CA GLN A 55 -5.73 -16.00 -1.84
C GLN A 55 -4.72 -16.68 -0.91
N ASP A 56 -3.84 -17.51 -1.46
CA ASP A 56 -2.77 -18.18 -0.71
C ASP A 56 -1.79 -17.15 -0.13
N LEU A 57 -1.34 -16.20 -0.97
CA LEU A 57 -0.43 -15.15 -0.54
C LEU A 57 -1.05 -14.23 0.51
N ALA A 58 -2.32 -13.84 0.37
CA ALA A 58 -3.00 -13.04 1.38
C ALA A 58 -3.07 -13.76 2.72
N SER A 59 -3.32 -15.07 2.71
CA SER A 59 -3.34 -15.91 3.93
C SER A 59 -1.95 -15.98 4.57
N GLU A 60 -0.90 -16.23 3.78
CA GLU A 60 0.49 -16.25 4.27
C GLU A 60 0.92 -14.89 4.85
N VAL A 61 0.43 -13.78 4.27
CA VAL A 61 0.70 -12.44 4.80
C VAL A 61 0.10 -12.25 6.17
N PHE A 62 -1.16 -12.66 6.41
CA PHE A 62 -1.75 -12.54 7.74
C PHE A 62 -1.01 -13.38 8.77
N ILE A 63 -0.64 -14.63 8.42
CA ILE A 63 0.16 -15.50 9.30
C ILE A 63 1.48 -14.80 9.68
N LYS A 64 2.22 -14.28 8.69
CA LYS A 64 3.48 -13.57 8.94
C LYS A 64 3.30 -12.27 9.69
N ALA A 65 2.27 -11.49 9.37
CA ALA A 65 2.00 -10.20 9.99
C ALA A 65 1.67 -10.39 11.47
N PHE A 66 0.74 -11.28 11.79
CA PHE A 66 0.35 -11.56 13.18
C PHE A 66 1.48 -12.18 13.98
N GLY A 67 2.30 -13.06 13.38
CA GLY A 67 3.51 -13.59 14.01
C GLY A 67 4.60 -12.56 14.30
N GLN A 68 4.50 -11.33 13.78
CA GLN A 68 5.46 -10.26 14.04
C GLN A 68 4.79 -8.91 14.38
N VAL A 69 3.54 -8.95 14.83
CA VAL A 69 2.73 -7.74 15.05
C VAL A 69 3.33 -6.82 16.12
N GLU A 70 4.12 -7.37 17.03
CA GLU A 70 4.94 -6.63 18.00
C GLU A 70 5.92 -5.62 17.34
N LYS A 71 6.34 -5.86 16.09
CA LYS A 71 7.22 -4.97 15.32
C LYS A 71 6.47 -3.82 14.67
N PHE A 72 5.15 -3.80 14.76
CA PHE A 72 4.34 -2.70 14.25
C PHE A 72 4.59 -1.44 15.06
N GLN A 73 4.90 -0.34 14.37
CA GLN A 73 5.09 0.95 15.02
C GLN A 73 3.73 1.54 15.39
N ARG A 74 3.47 1.67 16.69
CA ARG A 74 2.24 2.28 17.22
C ARG A 74 2.05 3.70 16.65
N GLY A 75 0.82 4.02 16.25
CA GLY A 75 0.48 5.30 15.63
C GLY A 75 0.82 5.41 14.14
N ALA A 76 1.46 4.40 13.54
CA ALA A 76 1.52 4.28 12.08
C ALA A 76 0.20 3.67 11.56
N PRO A 77 -0.16 3.89 10.29
CA PRO A 77 -1.28 3.17 9.67
C PRO A 77 -0.99 1.67 9.51
N PHE A 78 -1.91 0.81 9.94
CA PHE A 78 -1.73 -0.65 9.89
C PHE A 78 -1.67 -1.18 8.46
N PHE A 79 -2.61 -0.78 7.60
CA PHE A 79 -2.69 -1.32 6.25
C PHE A 79 -1.42 -1.11 5.40
N PRO A 80 -0.78 0.07 5.36
CA PRO A 80 0.51 0.24 4.68
C PRO A 80 1.63 -0.69 5.19
N TRP A 81 1.66 -1.01 6.48
CA TRP A 81 2.61 -1.98 7.02
C TRP A 81 2.27 -3.40 6.55
N LEU A 82 1.00 -3.79 6.60
CA LEU A 82 0.51 -5.07 6.09
C LEU A 82 0.76 -5.23 4.58
N ALA A 83 0.46 -4.19 3.80
CA ALA A 83 0.66 -4.15 2.35
C ALA A 83 2.13 -4.21 1.95
N ARG A 84 3.04 -3.71 2.79
CA ARG A 84 4.50 -3.88 2.60
C ARG A 84 4.90 -5.35 2.70
N ILE A 85 4.37 -6.08 3.69
CA ILE A 85 4.59 -7.53 3.84
C ILE A 85 4.04 -8.26 2.61
N ALA A 86 2.79 -7.96 2.22
CA ALA A 86 2.15 -8.54 1.03
C ALA A 86 2.94 -8.31 -0.26
N THR A 87 3.36 -7.07 -0.49
CA THR A 87 4.16 -6.70 -1.66
C THR A 87 5.44 -7.52 -1.74
N ASN A 88 6.17 -7.64 -0.62
CA ASN A 88 7.42 -8.41 -0.60
C ASN A 88 7.14 -9.89 -0.92
N LEU A 89 6.12 -10.49 -0.30
CA LEU A 89 5.73 -11.88 -0.56
C LEU A 89 5.31 -12.11 -2.02
N CYS A 90 4.45 -11.25 -2.56
CA CYS A 90 4.03 -11.32 -3.96
C CYS A 90 5.21 -11.18 -4.92
N ILE A 91 6.13 -10.27 -4.65
CA ILE A 91 7.33 -10.08 -5.48
C ILE A 91 8.23 -11.29 -5.42
N ASP A 92 8.46 -11.85 -4.23
CA ASP A 92 9.31 -13.03 -4.08
C ASP A 92 8.68 -14.26 -4.72
N HIS A 93 7.36 -14.41 -4.63
CA HIS A 93 6.59 -15.40 -5.38
C HIS A 93 6.75 -15.21 -6.88
N LEU A 94 6.53 -13.99 -7.38
CA LEU A 94 6.72 -13.65 -8.79
C LEU A 94 8.16 -13.86 -9.24
N ARG A 95 9.17 -13.60 -8.41
CA ARG A 95 10.60 -13.86 -8.70
C ARG A 95 10.88 -15.35 -8.83
N LYS A 96 10.31 -16.17 -7.95
CA LYS A 96 10.42 -17.64 -8.00
C LYS A 96 9.76 -18.17 -9.28
N ARG A 97 8.54 -17.69 -9.59
CA ARG A 97 7.85 -17.92 -10.86
C ARG A 97 8.70 -17.48 -12.06
N SER A 98 9.38 -16.33 -11.90
CA SER A 98 10.22 -15.64 -12.87
C SER A 98 11.67 -16.11 -13.01
N ARG A 99 12.09 -17.23 -12.40
CA ARG A 99 13.15 -18.00 -13.09
C ARG A 99 12.71 -18.38 -14.54
N LEU A 100 11.46 -18.05 -14.91
CA LEU A 100 10.86 -17.98 -16.26
C LEU A 100 10.37 -16.57 -16.77
N ARG A 101 10.81 -15.39 -16.22
CA ARG A 101 10.63 -13.94 -16.66
C ARG A 101 9.87 -12.99 -15.67
N PHE A 102 10.50 -11.88 -15.25
CA PHE A 102 10.04 -10.95 -14.16
C PHE A 102 9.43 -9.64 -14.70
N GLN A 103 9.21 -9.52 -16.01
CA GLN A 103 9.07 -8.21 -16.64
C GLN A 103 7.64 -7.61 -16.58
N GLU A 104 6.68 -8.27 -15.93
CA GLU A 104 5.26 -7.92 -16.06
C GLU A 104 4.69 -6.98 -14.99
N ILE A 105 5.50 -6.52 -14.03
CA ILE A 105 5.07 -5.47 -13.10
C ILE A 105 5.21 -4.11 -13.83
N SER A 106 4.37 -3.87 -14.83
CA SER A 106 4.31 -2.61 -15.58
C SER A 106 2.89 -2.05 -15.73
N GLU A 107 2.75 -0.81 -15.26
CA GLU A 107 1.97 0.31 -15.81
C GLU A 107 0.55 0.07 -16.35
N ARG A 108 -0.36 -0.39 -15.49
CA ARG A 108 -1.76 0.07 -15.52
C ARG A 108 -2.31 0.17 -14.10
N HIS A 109 -2.14 1.34 -13.48
CA HIS A 109 -2.86 1.69 -12.26
C HIS A 109 -4.02 2.60 -12.63
N ALA A 110 -5.11 2.00 -13.08
CA ALA A 110 -6.40 2.57 -12.79
C ALA A 110 -6.61 2.35 -11.29
N VAL A 111 -6.57 3.43 -10.52
CA VAL A 111 -7.16 3.44 -9.19
C VAL A 111 -8.59 2.96 -9.41
N GLU A 112 -8.95 1.79 -8.89
CA GLU A 112 -10.31 1.30 -8.70
C GLU A 112 -10.29 0.62 -7.32
N GLU A 113 -10.54 1.45 -6.31
CA GLU A 113 -11.28 1.04 -5.12
C GLU A 113 -12.72 1.49 -5.38
N GLN A 114 -13.69 0.64 -5.04
CA GLN A 114 -15.10 1.03 -5.05
C GLN A 114 -15.30 2.08 -3.94
N PRO A 115 -15.86 3.26 -4.26
CA PRO A 115 -16.12 4.27 -3.25
C PRO A 115 -17.21 3.79 -2.28
N ASP A 116 -17.04 4.18 -1.02
CA ASP A 116 -18.05 4.03 0.03
C ASP A 116 -19.28 4.87 -0.32
N PRO A 117 -20.51 4.29 -0.38
CA PRO A 117 -21.70 4.99 -0.84
C PRO A 117 -21.99 6.29 -0.06
N ASP A 118 -21.66 6.35 1.23
CA ASP A 118 -22.01 7.47 2.11
C ASP A 118 -21.08 8.69 1.95
N ASN A 119 -20.01 8.58 1.15
CA ASN A 119 -19.03 9.66 0.95
C ASN A 119 -18.48 9.74 -0.48
N ALA A 120 -19.22 9.16 -1.44
CA ALA A 120 -18.76 8.95 -2.81
C ALA A 120 -18.28 10.26 -3.47
N ASP A 121 -18.99 11.38 -3.32
CA ASP A 121 -18.64 12.64 -3.97
C ASP A 121 -17.31 13.24 -3.46
N LEU A 122 -17.09 13.26 -2.15
CA LEU A 122 -15.84 13.76 -1.56
C LEU A 122 -14.67 12.84 -1.88
N GLN A 123 -14.89 11.51 -1.88
CA GLN A 123 -13.88 10.54 -2.27
C GLN A 123 -13.52 10.66 -3.76
N ILE A 124 -14.51 10.86 -4.63
CA ILE A 124 -14.32 11.06 -6.07
C ILE A 124 -13.54 12.35 -6.32
N GLN A 125 -13.90 13.46 -5.68
CA GLN A 125 -13.19 14.74 -5.82
C GLN A 125 -11.74 14.66 -5.32
N CYS A 126 -11.52 14.06 -4.14
CA CYS A 126 -10.17 13.82 -3.60
C CYS A 126 -9.34 12.94 -4.55
N ARG A 127 -9.93 11.87 -5.07
CA ARG A 127 -9.28 10.96 -6.04
C ARG A 127 -8.95 11.67 -7.35
N ALA A 128 -9.87 12.50 -7.87
CA ALA A 128 -9.63 13.30 -9.07
C ALA A 128 -8.44 14.26 -8.88
N ARG A 129 -8.35 14.92 -7.71
CA ARG A 129 -7.21 15.78 -7.35
C ARG A 129 -5.90 15.00 -7.26
N ILE A 130 -5.89 13.83 -6.61
CA ILE A 130 -4.70 12.97 -6.52
C ILE A 130 -4.24 12.55 -7.91
N VAL A 131 -5.15 12.10 -8.78
CA VAL A 131 -4.84 11.69 -10.15
C VAL A 131 -4.30 12.87 -10.96
N ALA A 132 -4.91 14.05 -10.84
CA ALA A 132 -4.45 15.27 -11.52
C ALA A 132 -3.04 15.69 -11.05
N ALA A 133 -2.77 15.67 -9.74
CA ALA A 133 -1.46 15.97 -9.19
C ALA A 133 -0.40 14.96 -9.65
N MET A 134 -0.72 13.66 -9.65
CA MET A 134 0.14 12.60 -10.16
C MET A 134 0.47 12.80 -11.64
N ARG A 135 -0.50 13.20 -12.48
CA ARG A 135 -0.28 13.47 -13.92
C ARG A 135 0.69 14.63 -14.17
N ARG A 136 0.82 15.57 -13.24
CA ARG A 136 1.71 16.75 -13.33
C ARG A 136 3.13 16.50 -12.83
N LEU A 137 3.43 15.31 -12.29
CA LEU A 137 4.80 14.90 -11.97
C LEU A 137 5.57 14.55 -13.25
N LYS A 138 6.90 14.72 -13.22
CA LYS A 138 7.75 14.22 -14.32
C LYS A 138 7.58 12.69 -14.44
N PRO A 139 7.70 12.09 -15.63
CA PRO A 139 7.45 10.66 -15.83
C PRO A 139 8.19 9.75 -14.84
N GLU A 140 9.49 10.01 -14.62
CA GLU A 140 10.36 9.21 -13.74
C GLU A 140 9.98 9.39 -12.26
N GLN A 141 9.61 10.62 -11.89
CA GLN A 141 9.09 10.94 -10.55
C GLN A 141 7.77 10.22 -10.31
N ARG A 142 6.82 10.32 -11.25
CA ARG A 142 5.52 9.67 -11.17
C ARG A 142 5.66 8.16 -11.04
N ARG A 143 6.53 7.56 -11.86
CA ARG A 143 6.81 6.12 -11.86
C ARG A 143 7.38 5.66 -10.51
N CYS A 144 8.49 6.25 -10.07
CA CYS A 144 9.10 5.87 -8.79
C CYS A 144 8.19 6.18 -7.59
N PHE A 145 7.46 7.29 -7.63
CA PHE A 145 6.50 7.68 -6.59
C PHE A 145 5.35 6.68 -6.49
N ALA A 146 4.74 6.29 -7.61
CA ALA A 146 3.68 5.28 -7.63
C ALA A 146 4.19 3.94 -7.11
N LEU A 147 5.34 3.48 -7.60
CA LEU A 147 5.95 2.21 -7.15
C LEU A 147 6.24 2.23 -5.64
N PHE A 148 6.69 3.35 -5.09
CA PHE A 148 6.98 3.44 -3.66
C PHE A 148 5.73 3.57 -2.80
N TYR A 149 4.83 4.51 -3.12
CA TYR A 149 3.70 4.85 -2.25
C TYR A 149 2.44 4.01 -2.50
N LEU A 150 2.21 3.56 -3.73
CA LEU A 150 1.03 2.75 -4.08
C LEU A 150 1.35 1.26 -4.08
N HIS A 151 2.54 0.89 -4.57
CA HIS A 151 2.97 -0.52 -4.61
C HIS A 151 3.84 -0.91 -3.43
N HIS A 152 4.12 -0.01 -2.50
CA HIS A 152 4.94 -0.29 -1.32
C HIS A 152 6.28 -0.97 -1.64
N LEU A 153 6.87 -0.70 -2.81
CA LEU A 153 8.16 -1.26 -3.22
C LEU A 153 9.30 -0.59 -2.47
N SER A 154 10.34 -1.35 -2.16
CA SER A 154 11.58 -0.77 -1.61
C SER A 154 12.34 0.00 -2.69
N TYR A 155 13.18 0.96 -2.29
CA TYR A 155 14.09 1.64 -3.20
C TYR A 155 14.92 0.66 -4.05
N ARG A 156 15.35 -0.47 -3.47
CA ARG A 156 16.11 -1.52 -4.16
C ARG A 156 15.28 -2.24 -5.21
N ASP A 157 14.02 -2.56 -4.90
CA ASP A 157 13.13 -3.23 -5.84
C ASP A 157 12.74 -2.30 -6.99
N ILE A 158 12.51 -1.02 -6.69
CA ILE A 158 12.26 0.00 -7.72
C ILE A 158 13.48 0.16 -8.62
N ALA A 159 14.69 0.22 -8.06
CA ALA A 159 15.92 0.31 -8.85
C ALA A 159 16.06 -0.89 -9.80
N LYS A 160 15.85 -2.12 -9.29
CA LYS A 160 15.86 -3.34 -10.10
C LYS A 160 14.79 -3.34 -11.21
N LEU A 161 13.56 -2.92 -10.88
CA LEU A 161 12.43 -2.92 -11.82
C LEU A 161 12.56 -1.84 -12.91
N THR A 162 13.07 -0.67 -12.55
CA THR A 162 13.12 0.50 -13.45
C THR A 162 14.43 0.60 -14.23
N GLY A 163 15.50 -0.03 -13.76
CA GLY A 163 16.86 0.12 -14.29
C GLY A 163 17.59 1.37 -13.77
N TYR A 164 16.95 2.19 -12.95
CA TYR A 164 17.59 3.36 -12.35
C TYR A 164 18.53 2.97 -11.20
N SER A 165 19.57 3.78 -10.97
CA SER A 165 20.40 3.64 -9.76
C SER A 165 19.59 3.94 -8.50
N TYR A 166 20.03 3.39 -7.36
CA TYR A 166 19.42 3.66 -6.06
C TYR A 166 19.28 5.17 -5.76
N ASN A 167 20.30 5.96 -6.11
CA ASN A 167 20.32 7.40 -5.89
C ASN A 167 19.33 8.14 -6.81
N GLN A 168 19.18 7.71 -8.06
CA GLN A 168 18.16 8.23 -8.96
C GLN A 168 16.75 7.94 -8.43
N VAL A 169 16.47 6.69 -8.01
CA VAL A 169 15.18 6.33 -7.39
C VAL A 169 14.90 7.20 -6.17
N ARG A 170 15.90 7.36 -5.28
CA ARG A 170 15.78 8.23 -4.11
C ARG A 170 15.44 9.66 -4.47
N SER A 171 16.16 10.23 -5.43
CA SER A 171 15.93 11.58 -5.92
C SER A 171 14.55 11.74 -6.57
N HIS A 172 14.11 10.77 -7.39
CA HIS A 172 12.81 10.79 -8.04
C HIS A 172 11.66 10.75 -7.03
N ILE A 173 11.76 9.89 -6.01
CA ILE A 173 10.74 9.80 -4.95
C ILE A 173 10.69 11.09 -4.12
N GLN A 174 11.84 11.61 -3.67
CA GLN A 174 11.89 12.83 -2.86
C GLN A 174 11.36 14.06 -3.62
N ASN A 175 11.82 14.24 -4.86
CA ASN A 175 11.36 15.36 -5.69
C ASN A 175 9.91 15.19 -6.13
N GLY A 176 9.47 13.97 -6.42
CA GLY A 176 8.07 13.63 -6.67
C GLY A 176 7.18 13.99 -5.49
N ARG A 177 7.56 13.60 -4.27
CA ARG A 177 6.83 13.93 -3.03
C ARG A 177 6.71 15.42 -2.80
N ARG A 178 7.81 16.16 -2.94
CA ARG A 178 7.81 17.62 -2.79
C ARG A 178 6.89 18.28 -3.81
N ARG A 179 6.97 17.88 -5.07
CA ARG A 179 6.13 18.44 -6.14
C ARG A 179 4.66 18.06 -5.96
N PHE A 180 4.37 16.81 -5.59
CA PHE A 180 3.02 16.35 -5.30
C PHE A 180 2.38 17.16 -4.17
N LYS A 181 3.10 17.35 -3.06
CA LYS A 181 2.65 18.19 -1.94
C LYS A 181 2.29 19.61 -2.41
N ASN A 182 3.21 20.27 -3.14
CA ASN A 182 2.96 21.62 -3.66
C ASN A 182 1.73 21.68 -4.60
N LEU A 183 1.49 20.64 -5.39
CA LEU A 183 0.33 20.58 -6.31
C LEU A 183 -0.99 20.38 -5.54
N MET A 184 -0.96 19.60 -4.47
CA MET A 184 -2.12 19.37 -3.61
C MET A 184 -2.48 20.62 -2.80
N GLU A 185 -1.49 21.37 -2.31
CA GLU A 185 -1.67 22.62 -1.54
C GLU A 185 -2.08 23.82 -2.40
N ARG A 186 -1.71 23.84 -3.69
CA ARG A 186 -2.01 24.94 -4.63
C ARG A 186 -3.27 24.71 -5.47
N SER A 187 -3.99 23.62 -5.26
CA SER A 187 -5.27 23.40 -5.94
C SER A 187 -6.38 24.12 -5.15
N PRO A 188 -7.07 25.10 -5.75
CA PRO A 188 -8.19 25.81 -5.10
C PRO A 188 -9.32 24.85 -4.72
#